data_AF-A0AAV4K6M0-F1
#
_entry.id   AF-A0AAV4K6M0-F1
#
_cell.length_a   1.000
_cell.length_b   1.000
_cell.length_c   1.000
_cell.angle_alpha   90.00
_cell.angle_beta   90.00
_cell.angle_gamma   90.00
#
_symmetry.space_group_name_H-M   'P 1'
#
loop_
_entity.id
_entity.type
_entity.pdbx_description
1 polymer ?
#
loop_
_entity_poly.entity_id
_entity_poly.type
_entity_poly.pdbx_seq_one_letter_code
_entity_poly.pdbx_strand_id
1 'polypeptide(L)'
;MPRSFASGVSAEALARAGVEVPQEPKRSKYGNVRAEYAGRIYASKLEARMAEHLDLMKLGGLVLDWTPQPVFDLGAGVSYIADFHVTYAKGQPRVIDSKGVLTDVFRLKRKFFEHLYGPLDVVTRVEELPTEGR
;
A
#
# COMPACT_ATOMS: atom_id res chain seq x y z
N MET A 1 16.10 -23.05 -18.57
CA MET A 1 15.50 -24.23 -19.21
C MET A 1 14.41 -24.77 -18.29
N PRO A 2 13.11 -24.70 -18.65
CA PRO A 2 12.07 -25.34 -17.85
C PRO A 2 12.00 -26.83 -18.18
N ARG A 3 11.90 -27.68 -17.16
CA ARG A 3 11.71 -29.13 -17.30
C ARG A 3 10.27 -29.40 -17.76
N SER A 4 10.12 -30.12 -18.87
CA SER A 4 8.83 -30.62 -19.34
C SER A 4 8.34 -31.72 -18.40
N PHE A 5 7.09 -31.64 -17.99
CA PHE A 5 6.36 -32.81 -17.49
C PHE A 5 5.61 -33.43 -18.68
N ALA A 6 5.76 -34.74 -18.82
CA ALA A 6 5.18 -35.53 -19.88
C ALA A 6 3.65 -35.62 -19.78
N SER A 7 3.04 -35.91 -20.94
CA SER A 7 1.68 -36.44 -21.16
C SER A 7 0.48 -35.57 -20.76
N GLY A 8 -0.03 -34.80 -21.74
CA GLY A 8 -1.22 -35.24 -22.47
C GLY A 8 -2.58 -35.30 -21.76
N VAL A 9 -2.80 -34.63 -20.63
CA VAL A 9 -4.13 -34.53 -20.02
C VAL A 9 -4.59 -33.08 -20.02
N SER A 10 -5.69 -32.78 -20.72
CA SER A 10 -6.23 -31.41 -20.78
C SER A 10 -6.86 -31.02 -19.44
N ALA A 11 -6.85 -29.73 -19.11
CA ALA A 11 -7.48 -29.20 -17.91
C ALA A 11 -8.98 -29.55 -17.82
N GLU A 12 -9.65 -29.71 -18.96
CA GLU A 12 -11.06 -30.14 -19.05
C GLU A 12 -11.26 -31.60 -18.62
N ALA A 13 -10.30 -32.48 -18.92
CA ALA A 13 -10.37 -33.88 -18.50
C ALA A 13 -10.18 -34.03 -16.98
N LEU A 14 -9.33 -33.21 -16.37
CA LEU A 14 -9.15 -33.14 -14.92
C LEU A 14 -10.39 -32.57 -14.21
N ALA A 15 -11.03 -31.56 -14.77
CA ALA A 15 -12.26 -30.97 -14.24
C ALA A 15 -13.44 -31.96 -14.24
N ARG A 16 -13.58 -32.80 -15.28
CA ARG A 16 -14.59 -33.87 -15.34
C ARG A 16 -14.36 -34.99 -14.32
N ALA A 17 -13.11 -35.20 -13.90
CA ALA A 17 -12.73 -36.21 -12.92
C ALA A 17 -12.86 -35.73 -11.46
N GLY A 18 -13.35 -34.50 -11.23
CA GLY A 18 -13.49 -33.94 -9.88
C GLY A 18 -12.16 -33.63 -9.18
N VAL A 19 -11.07 -33.52 -9.94
CA VAL A 19 -9.74 -33.19 -9.42
C VAL A 19 -9.61 -31.66 -9.38
N GLU A 20 -9.57 -31.08 -8.18
CA GLU A 20 -9.24 -29.66 -8.03
C GLU A 20 -7.80 -29.40 -8.46
N VAL A 21 -7.65 -28.60 -9.51
CA VAL A 21 -6.34 -28.19 -10.02
C VAL A 21 -5.89 -26.96 -9.23
N PRO A 22 -4.70 -26.98 -8.58
CA PRO A 22 -4.18 -25.81 -7.88
C PRO A 22 -4.04 -24.64 -8.87
N GLN A 23 -4.75 -23.55 -8.59
CA GLN A 23 -4.66 -22.32 -9.40
C GLN A 23 -3.29 -21.68 -9.16
N GLU A 24 -2.52 -21.39 -10.22
CA GLU A 24 -1.27 -20.65 -10.07
C GLU A 24 -1.54 -19.28 -9.42
N PRO A 25 -0.72 -18.85 -8.44
CA PRO A 25 -0.90 -17.56 -7.80
C PRO A 25 -0.75 -16.45 -8.84
N LYS A 26 -1.82 -15.67 -9.06
CA LYS A 26 -1.79 -14.50 -9.95
C LYS A 26 -0.68 -13.56 -9.50
N ARG A 27 0.31 -13.35 -10.37
CA ARG A 27 1.32 -12.30 -10.16
C ARG A 27 0.60 -10.95 -10.02
N SER A 28 0.94 -10.19 -8.99
CA SER A 28 0.39 -8.85 -8.81
C SER A 28 0.77 -7.98 -10.01
N LYS A 29 -0.14 -7.09 -10.44
CA LYS A 29 0.02 -6.23 -11.64
C LYS A 29 1.34 -5.44 -11.65
N TYR A 30 1.92 -5.19 -10.47
CA TYR A 30 3.14 -4.42 -10.28
C TYR A 30 4.29 -5.21 -9.61
N GLY A 31 4.14 -6.53 -9.42
CA GLY A 31 5.16 -7.34 -8.74
C GLY A 31 5.33 -7.05 -7.25
N ASN A 32 4.43 -6.26 -6.65
CA ASN A 32 4.45 -5.96 -5.22
C ASN A 32 4.27 -7.24 -4.41
N VAL A 33 5.10 -7.38 -3.37
CA VAL A 33 5.00 -8.44 -2.37
C VAL A 33 4.31 -7.85 -1.15
N ARG A 34 3.16 -8.42 -0.78
CA ARG A 34 2.46 -8.10 0.47
C ARG A 34 3.35 -8.42 1.66
N ALA A 35 3.27 -7.61 2.70
CA ALA A 35 4.04 -7.78 3.92
C ALA A 35 3.15 -7.56 5.13
N GLU A 36 3.46 -8.25 6.22
CA GLU A 36 2.74 -8.11 7.48
C GLU A 36 3.58 -7.33 8.48
N TYR A 37 2.95 -6.40 9.20
CA TYR A 37 3.55 -5.72 10.34
C TYR A 37 2.47 -5.45 11.41
N ALA A 38 2.78 -5.72 12.67
CA ALA A 38 1.88 -5.54 13.81
C ALA A 38 0.47 -6.15 13.60
N GLY A 39 0.39 -7.33 12.96
CA GLY A 39 -0.87 -8.02 12.67
C GLY A 39 -1.69 -7.42 11.52
N ARG A 40 -1.16 -6.41 10.81
CA ARG A 40 -1.78 -5.81 9.61
C ARG A 40 -1.03 -6.21 8.35
N ILE A 41 -1.78 -6.57 7.31
CA ILE A 41 -1.23 -6.86 5.98
C ILE A 41 -1.22 -5.58 5.15
N TYR A 42 -0.04 -5.22 4.67
CA TYR A 42 0.22 -4.10 3.77
C TYR A 42 0.34 -4.56 2.32
N ALA A 43 0.04 -3.68 1.37
CA ALA A 43 0.06 -3.99 -0.05
C ALA A 43 1.49 -4.12 -0.60
N SER A 44 2.47 -3.56 0.11
CA SER A 44 3.89 -3.63 -0.23
C SER A 44 4.80 -3.77 0.98
N LYS A 45 6.03 -4.26 0.75
CA LYS A 45 7.11 -4.26 1.76
C LYS A 45 7.51 -2.85 2.22
N LEU A 46 7.35 -1.85 1.36
CA LEU A 46 7.68 -0.46 1.68
C LEU A 46 6.72 0.07 2.74
N GLU A 47 5.41 -0.11 2.54
CA GLU A 47 4.38 0.27 3.52
C GLU A 47 4.63 -0.39 4.88
N ALA A 48 4.89 -1.70 4.92
CA ALA A 48 5.16 -2.39 6.18
C ALA A 48 6.39 -1.82 6.91
N ARG A 49 7.46 -1.46 6.20
CA ARG A 49 8.64 -0.81 6.78
C ARG A 49 8.37 0.61 7.25
N MET A 50 7.51 1.36 6.54
CA MET A 50 7.10 2.69 6.97
C MET A 50 6.27 2.63 8.25
N ALA A 51 5.36 1.67 8.36
CA ALA A 51 4.61 1.42 9.59
C ALA A 51 5.55 1.12 10.78
N GLU A 52 6.55 0.25 10.57
CA GLU A 52 7.60 -0.03 11.56
C GLU A 52 8.36 1.24 11.96
N HIS A 53 8.73 2.07 10.99
CA HIS A 53 9.44 3.31 11.26
C HIS A 53 8.58 4.33 12.03
N LEU A 54 7.28 4.43 11.71
CA LEU A 54 6.35 5.31 12.43
C LEU A 54 6.18 4.88 13.90
N ASP A 55 6.18 3.58 14.19
CA ASP A 55 6.18 3.09 15.58
C ASP A 55 7.49 3.41 16.31
N LEU A 56 8.63 3.31 15.65
CA LEU A 56 9.91 3.75 16.21
C LEU A 56 9.93 5.25 16.49
N MET A 57 9.40 6.07 15.56
CA MET A 57 9.28 7.52 15.74
C MET A 57 8.30 7.89 16.86
N LYS A 58 7.25 7.08 17.05
CA LYS A 58 6.31 7.23 18.16
C LYS A 58 6.97 6.93 19.49
N LEU A 59 7.74 5.84 19.58
CA LEU A 59 8.55 5.52 20.76
C LEU A 59 9.58 6.61 21.07
N GLY A 60 10.18 7.22 20.04
CA GLY A 60 11.12 8.34 20.15
C GLY A 60 10.48 9.70 20.43
N GLY A 61 9.14 9.80 20.49
CA GLY A 61 8.42 11.04 20.77
C GLY A 61 8.36 12.06 19.62
N LEU A 62 8.75 11.67 18.40
CA LEU A 62 8.61 12.52 17.21
C LEU A 62 7.18 12.46 16.64
N VAL A 63 6.55 11.28 16.73
CA VAL A 63 5.16 11.05 16.35
C VAL A 63 4.34 10.89 17.63
N LEU A 64 3.21 11.60 17.72
CA LEU A 64 2.25 11.42 18.81
C LEU A 64 1.37 10.21 18.53
N ASP A 65 0.86 10.11 17.31
CA ASP A 65 0.06 8.99 16.85
C ASP A 65 0.03 8.86 15.34
N TRP A 66 -0.33 7.68 14.83
CA TRP A 66 -0.53 7.45 13.41
C TRP A 66 -1.62 6.43 13.13
N THR A 67 -2.31 6.56 12.00
CA THR A 67 -3.41 5.68 11.59
C THR A 67 -3.12 5.10 10.19
N PRO A 68 -3.16 3.78 10.01
CA PRO A 68 -3.04 3.15 8.70
C PRO A 68 -4.34 3.24 7.90
N GLN A 69 -4.21 3.38 6.58
CA GLN A 69 -5.32 3.31 5.62
C GLN A 69 -6.53 4.23 5.91
N PRO A 70 -6.31 5.51 6.26
CA PRO A 70 -7.41 6.46 6.43
C PRO A 70 -8.15 6.68 5.10
N VAL A 71 -9.47 6.80 5.20
CA VAL A 71 -10.36 7.03 4.05
C VAL A 71 -10.78 8.49 4.02
N PHE A 72 -10.63 9.13 2.86
CA PHE A 72 -11.00 10.51 2.60
C PHE A 72 -12.04 10.57 1.48
N ASP A 73 -13.03 11.44 1.63
CA ASP A 73 -14.08 11.67 0.64
C ASP A 73 -13.65 12.78 -0.33
N LEU A 74 -13.42 12.43 -1.60
CA LEU A 74 -13.10 13.42 -2.63
C LEU A 74 -14.35 14.04 -3.28
N GLY A 75 -15.54 13.67 -2.80
CA GLY A 75 -16.81 14.09 -3.36
C GLY A 75 -17.27 13.23 -4.54
N ALA A 76 -18.53 13.42 -4.94
CA ALA A 76 -19.16 12.72 -6.06
C ALA A 76 -19.03 11.17 -6.00
N GLY A 77 -19.00 10.59 -4.80
CA GLY A 77 -18.87 9.15 -4.59
C GLY A 77 -17.45 8.61 -4.82
N VAL A 78 -16.43 9.47 -4.89
CA VAL A 78 -15.03 9.06 -5.07
C VAL A 78 -14.31 9.14 -3.74
N SER A 79 -13.78 8.02 -3.25
CA SER A 79 -12.90 8.00 -2.08
C SER A 79 -11.42 7.89 -2.45
N TYR A 80 -10.58 8.43 -1.57
CA TYR A 80 -9.14 8.26 -1.54
C TYR A 80 -8.74 7.54 -0.27
N ILE A 81 -7.94 6.48 -0.40
CA ILE A 81 -7.40 5.73 0.73
C ILE A 81 -5.90 6.00 0.71
N ALA A 82 -5.41 6.75 1.69
CA ALA A 82 -3.97 6.99 1.84
C ALA A 82 -3.32 5.83 2.59
N ASP A 83 -2.00 5.75 2.63
CA ASP A 83 -1.32 4.68 3.39
C ASP A 83 -1.29 5.01 4.89
N PHE A 84 -0.99 6.27 5.25
CA PHE A 84 -0.86 6.71 6.64
C PHE A 84 -1.42 8.12 6.86
N HIS A 85 -1.99 8.36 8.04
CA HIS A 85 -2.22 9.68 8.62
C HIS A 85 -1.41 9.78 9.90
N VAL A 86 -0.54 10.79 10.00
CA VAL A 86 0.47 10.91 11.06
C VAL A 86 0.32 12.24 11.78
N THR A 87 0.18 12.17 13.10
CA THR A 87 0.20 13.33 13.99
C THR A 87 1.58 13.46 14.60
N TYR A 88 2.35 14.46 14.19
CA TYR A 88 3.68 14.73 14.72
C TYR A 88 3.63 15.52 16.04
N ALA A 89 4.68 15.40 16.85
CA ALA A 89 4.83 16.20 18.07
C ALA A 89 5.05 17.69 17.78
N LYS A 90 5.51 18.02 16.56
CA LYS A 90 5.69 19.37 16.06
C LYS A 90 5.09 19.52 14.67
N GLY A 91 4.39 20.64 14.45
CA GLY A 91 3.80 20.95 13.15
C GLY A 91 2.39 20.39 12.97
N GLN A 92 1.91 20.39 11.72
CA GLN A 92 0.57 19.92 11.36
C GLN A 92 0.54 18.40 11.11
N PRO A 93 -0.60 17.74 11.31
CA PRO A 93 -0.79 16.35 10.86
C PRO A 93 -0.53 16.21 9.36
N ARG A 94 -0.04 15.05 8.96
CA ARG A 94 0.31 14.77 7.56
C ARG A 94 -0.37 13.50 7.08
N VAL A 95 -0.70 13.50 5.80
CA VAL A 95 -1.19 12.31 5.10
C VAL A 95 -0.08 11.86 4.15
N ILE A 96 0.33 10.61 4.32
CA ILE A 96 1.49 10.03 3.65
C ILE A 96 1.01 8.86 2.79
N ASP A 97 1.52 8.80 1.58
CA ASP A 97 1.22 7.78 0.60
C ASP A 97 2.51 7.31 -0.07
N SER A 98 2.75 6.01 0.00
CA SER A 98 3.94 5.37 -0.54
C SER A 98 3.70 4.97 -2.00
N LYS A 99 4.58 5.41 -2.90
CA LYS A 99 4.42 5.14 -4.34
C LYS A 99 5.76 4.83 -4.99
N GLY A 100 5.80 3.75 -5.77
CA GLY A 100 6.89 3.49 -6.71
C GLY A 100 6.64 4.12 -8.09
N VAL A 101 5.39 4.11 -8.56
CA VAL A 101 5.02 4.62 -9.89
C VAL A 101 3.80 5.52 -9.78
N LEU A 102 3.92 6.75 -10.28
CA LEU A 102 2.83 7.71 -10.36
C LEU A 102 2.00 7.45 -11.62
N THR A 103 0.76 7.02 -11.43
CA THR A 103 -0.23 6.85 -12.51
C THR A 103 -1.06 8.12 -12.70
N ASP A 104 -1.66 8.30 -13.87
CA ASP A 104 -2.50 9.48 -14.14
C ASP A 104 -3.73 9.55 -13.21
N VAL A 105 -4.32 8.39 -12.90
CA VAL A 105 -5.42 8.29 -11.94
C VAL A 105 -4.97 8.75 -10.55
N PHE A 106 -3.77 8.36 -10.12
CA PHE A 106 -3.20 8.84 -8.85
C PHE A 106 -2.98 10.35 -8.87
N ARG A 107 -2.37 10.89 -9.93
CA ARG A 107 -2.13 12.35 -10.06
C ARG A 107 -3.44 13.13 -9.98
N LEU A 108 -4.51 12.63 -10.59
CA LEU A 108 -5.83 13.26 -10.55
C LEU A 108 -6.42 13.21 -9.13
N LYS A 109 -6.45 12.02 -8.49
CA LYS A 109 -6.95 11.88 -7.12
C LYS A 109 -6.14 12.71 -6.12
N ARG A 110 -4.83 12.78 -6.29
CA ARG A 110 -3.94 13.64 -5.49
C ARG A 110 -4.34 15.11 -5.60
N LYS A 111 -4.59 15.62 -6.81
CA LYS A 111 -5.04 17.02 -6.98
C LYS A 111 -6.35 17.32 -6.26
N PHE A 112 -7.33 16.40 -6.34
CA PHE A 112 -8.58 16.54 -5.62
C PHE A 112 -8.38 16.48 -4.10
N PHE A 113 -7.57 15.54 -3.64
CA PHE A 113 -7.20 15.43 -2.24
C PHE A 113 -6.54 16.73 -1.74
N GLU A 114 -5.53 17.23 -2.46
CA GLU A 114 -4.79 18.43 -2.09
C GLU A 114 -5.65 19.69 -2.08
N HIS A 115 -6.66 19.76 -2.95
CA HIS A 115 -7.63 20.83 -2.96
C HIS A 115 -8.54 20.83 -1.72
N LEU A 116 -8.95 19.65 -1.22
CA LEU A 116 -9.91 19.51 -0.13
C LEU A 116 -9.27 19.43 1.25
N TYR A 117 -8.13 18.74 1.35
CA TYR A 117 -7.54 18.31 2.62
C TYR A 117 -6.13 18.84 2.86
N GLY A 118 -5.51 19.50 1.87
CA GLY A 118 -4.15 20.01 1.96
C GLY A 118 -3.09 19.00 1.50
N PRO A 119 -1.79 19.26 1.79
CA PRO A 119 -0.69 18.57 1.12
C PRO A 119 -0.70 17.05 1.37
N LEU A 120 -0.42 16.30 0.30
CA LEU A 120 -0.20 14.85 0.36
C LEU A 120 1.30 14.55 0.19
N ASP A 121 1.89 13.91 1.19
CA ASP A 121 3.28 13.45 1.10
C ASP A 121 3.38 12.16 0.30
N VAL A 122 4.10 12.23 -0.81
CA VAL A 122 4.34 11.06 -1.65
C VAL A 122 5.77 10.62 -1.50
N VAL A 123 5.96 9.48 -0.85
CA VAL A 123 7.27 8.95 -0.47
C VAL A 123 7.59 7.68 -1.24
N THR A 124 8.86 7.52 -1.61
CA THR A 124 9.35 6.35 -2.35
C THR A 124 10.22 5.45 -1.48
N ARG A 125 10.73 6.00 -0.37
CA ARG A 125 11.67 5.39 0.55
C ARG A 125 11.35 5.76 1.99
N VAL A 126 11.80 4.97 2.95
CA VAL A 126 11.50 5.18 4.38
C VAL A 126 12.18 6.45 4.89
N GLU A 127 13.37 6.77 4.38
CA GLU A 127 14.16 7.94 4.76
C GLU A 127 13.52 9.27 4.31
N GLU A 128 12.51 9.21 3.44
CA GLU A 128 11.74 10.38 2.97
C GLU A 128 10.53 10.68 3.87
N LEU A 129 10.27 9.86 4.90
CA LEU A 129 9.21 10.14 5.86
C LEU A 129 9.49 11.47 6.58
N PRO A 130 8.52 12.40 6.61
CA PRO A 130 8.66 13.63 7.39
C PRO A 130 8.91 13.30 8.86
N THR A 131 9.76 14.08 9.53
CA THR A 131 10.00 13.96 10.98
C THR A 131 9.19 14.97 11.79
N GLU A 132 8.54 15.90 11.11
CA GLU A 132 7.67 16.93 11.67
C GLU A 132 6.72 17.46 10.59
N GLY A 133 5.62 18.08 11.01
CA GLY A 133 4.58 18.61 10.12
C GLY A 133 4.88 20.01 9.57
N ARG A 134 5.84 20.16 8.66
CA ARG A 134 6.16 21.44 8.00
C ARG A 134 5.27 21.79 6.81
#